data_AF-A0A1Q3GPZ8-F1
#
_entry.id   AF-A0A1Q3GPZ8-F1
#
_cell.length_a   1.000
_cell.length_b   1.000
_cell.length_c   1.000
_cell.angle_alpha   90.00
_cell.angle_beta   90.00
_cell.angle_gamma   90.00
#
_symmetry.space_group_name_H-M   'P 1'
#
loop_
_entity.id
_entity.type
_entity.pdbx_description
1 polymer ?
#
loop_
_entity_poly.entity_id
_entity_poly.type
_entity_poly.pdbx_seq_one_letter_code
_entity_poly.pdbx_strand_id
1 'polypeptide(L)'
;MVALSACGGGGETLNFASIGETSNVREVITGKWKLTSKKIEGKKAALKDCEQDNTLSIQGDGAYVADNGVTQCEDTETNDVGTWSLSDNDRELTFTGNETTKTIQLKGISKTELMVETSVAKDGKTQTEIHIYTKIQ
;
A
#
# COMPACT_ATOMS: atom_id res chain seq x y z
N MET A 1 -22.37 42.13 -15.43
CA MET A 1 -20.95 42.58 -15.40
C MET A 1 -20.32 41.90 -14.21
N VAL A 2 -19.29 41.07 -14.28
CA VAL A 2 -18.24 40.83 -15.28
C VAL A 2 -18.01 39.32 -15.36
N ALA A 3 -17.78 38.81 -16.56
CA ALA A 3 -17.34 37.43 -16.82
C ALA A 3 -15.83 37.31 -16.63
N LEU A 4 -15.36 36.18 -16.11
CA LEU A 4 -14.02 35.67 -16.40
C LEU A 4 -14.11 34.15 -16.61
N SER A 5 -14.10 33.76 -17.88
CA SER A 5 -13.68 32.44 -18.31
C SER A 5 -12.16 32.30 -18.12
N ALA A 6 -11.73 31.12 -17.66
CA ALA A 6 -10.44 30.56 -18.01
C ALA A 6 -10.60 29.05 -18.20
N CYS A 7 -10.57 28.61 -19.46
CA CYS A 7 -10.17 27.26 -19.84
C CYS A 7 -8.65 27.14 -19.63
N GLY A 8 -8.16 25.99 -19.18
CA GLY A 8 -6.73 25.70 -19.28
C GLY A 8 -6.27 24.52 -18.43
N GLY A 9 -5.91 23.42 -19.09
CA GLY A 9 -5.04 22.39 -18.52
C GLY A 9 -5.77 21.15 -18.02
N GLY A 10 -6.06 20.23 -18.95
CA GLY A 10 -6.24 18.83 -18.60
C GLY A 10 -4.93 18.27 -18.04
N GLY A 11 -4.74 18.40 -16.73
CA GLY A 11 -3.93 17.49 -15.95
C GLY A 11 -4.90 16.66 -15.15
N GLU A 12 -4.88 15.34 -15.34
CA GLU A 12 -5.66 14.40 -14.55
C GLU A 12 -5.41 14.68 -13.07
N THR A 13 -6.31 15.42 -12.45
CA THR A 13 -6.45 15.42 -11.00
C THR A 13 -6.75 13.99 -10.66
N LEU A 14 -5.73 13.28 -10.14
CA LEU A 14 -5.93 12.02 -9.43
C LEU A 14 -7.02 12.33 -8.41
N ASN A 15 -8.23 11.87 -8.72
CA ASN A 15 -9.37 12.04 -7.85
C ASN A 15 -9.00 11.20 -6.62
N PHE A 16 -8.54 11.87 -5.57
CA PHE A 16 -8.40 11.35 -4.21
C PHE A 16 -9.81 11.10 -3.66
N ALA A 17 -10.62 10.32 -4.38
CA ALA A 17 -11.97 9.96 -4.05
C ALA A 17 -11.92 9.19 -2.73
N SER A 18 -12.14 9.97 -1.68
CA SER A 18 -12.46 9.66 -0.30
C SER A 18 -11.82 8.39 0.26
N ILE A 19 -10.79 8.61 1.08
CA ILE A 19 -10.76 7.92 2.39
C ILE A 19 -12.15 8.21 2.99
N GLY A 20 -13.02 7.21 2.92
CA GLY A 20 -14.47 7.38 3.07
C GLY A 20 -14.79 8.12 4.35
N GLU A 21 -15.43 9.28 4.22
CA GLU A 21 -16.20 9.91 5.29
C GLU A 21 -17.03 8.79 5.95
N THR A 22 -16.72 8.45 7.21
CA THR A 22 -17.37 7.48 8.12
C THR A 22 -16.86 6.03 8.23
N SER A 23 -15.86 5.56 7.47
CA SER A 23 -15.27 4.23 7.74
C SER A 23 -14.03 4.37 8.64
N ASN A 24 -14.02 3.75 9.81
CA ASN A 24 -12.84 3.66 10.66
C ASN A 24 -11.74 2.92 9.87
N VAL A 25 -10.78 3.66 9.28
CA VAL A 25 -9.74 3.10 8.40
C VAL A 25 -9.00 1.96 9.10
N ARG A 26 -8.77 2.13 10.39
CA ARG A 26 -8.16 1.12 11.26
C ARG A 26 -8.99 -0.15 11.39
N GLU A 27 -10.32 -0.09 11.36
CA GLU A 27 -11.17 -1.29 11.29
C GLU A 27 -11.06 -1.94 9.90
N VAL A 28 -11.17 -1.16 8.83
CA VAL A 28 -11.22 -1.69 7.45
C VAL A 28 -9.91 -2.38 7.06
N ILE A 29 -8.77 -1.80 7.45
CA ILE A 29 -7.44 -2.32 7.12
C ILE A 29 -7.12 -3.63 7.84
N THR A 30 -7.80 -3.94 8.95
CA THR A 30 -7.58 -5.23 9.63
C THR A 30 -8.06 -6.39 8.78
N GLY A 31 -7.27 -7.45 8.72
CA GLY A 31 -7.54 -8.65 7.93
C GLY A 31 -6.30 -9.15 7.20
N LYS A 32 -6.50 -10.12 6.32
CA LYS A 32 -5.43 -10.72 5.52
C LYS A 32 -5.53 -10.25 4.08
N TRP A 33 -4.42 -9.77 3.56
CA TRP A 33 -4.29 -9.12 2.27
C TRP A 33 -3.31 -9.89 1.40
N LYS A 34 -3.61 -10.03 0.11
CA LYS A 34 -2.74 -10.66 -0.88
C LYS A 34 -2.35 -9.65 -1.94
N LEU A 35 -1.07 -9.56 -2.30
CA LEU A 35 -0.64 -8.68 -3.38
C LEU A 35 -1.21 -9.19 -4.72
N THR A 36 -1.96 -8.35 -5.43
CA THR A 36 -2.62 -8.73 -6.69
C THR A 36 -2.23 -7.85 -7.87
N SER A 37 -1.71 -6.65 -7.61
CA SER A 37 -1.20 -5.79 -8.67
C SER A 37 -0.12 -4.84 -8.15
N LYS A 38 0.83 -4.50 -9.04
CA LYS A 38 1.87 -3.51 -8.81
C LYS A 38 1.93 -2.51 -9.97
N LYS A 39 2.18 -1.24 -9.67
CA LYS A 39 2.55 -0.23 -10.66
C LYS A 39 3.90 0.36 -10.30
N ILE A 40 4.76 0.55 -11.29
CA ILE A 40 6.07 1.20 -11.16
C ILE A 40 6.02 2.45 -12.02
N GLU A 41 6.26 3.62 -11.43
CA GLU A 41 6.18 4.92 -12.12
C GLU A 41 4.84 5.08 -12.88
N GLY A 42 3.74 4.71 -12.22
CA GLY A 42 2.37 4.77 -12.75
C GLY A 42 2.00 3.67 -13.76
N LYS A 43 2.96 2.88 -14.26
CA LYS A 43 2.71 1.81 -15.24
C LYS A 43 2.51 0.47 -14.56
N LYS A 44 1.52 -0.31 -15.01
CA LYS A 44 1.30 -1.68 -14.52
C LYS A 44 2.55 -2.53 -14.75
N ALA A 45 3.03 -3.17 -13.70
CA ALA A 45 4.14 -4.12 -13.73
C ALA A 45 3.62 -5.53 -13.42
N ALA A 46 4.24 -6.54 -14.01
CA ALA A 46 3.98 -7.92 -13.64
C ALA A 46 4.51 -8.19 -12.23
N LEU A 47 3.75 -8.96 -11.45
CA LEU A 47 4.26 -9.53 -10.21
C LEU A 47 5.25 -10.65 -10.57
N LYS A 48 6.39 -10.69 -9.87
CA LYS A 48 7.28 -11.85 -9.95
C LYS A 48 6.56 -13.07 -9.37
N ASP A 49 6.95 -14.27 -9.77
CA ASP A 49 6.32 -15.50 -9.28
C ASP A 49 6.42 -15.61 -7.74
N CYS A 50 7.56 -15.19 -7.17
CA CYS A 50 7.78 -15.12 -5.73
C CYS A 50 6.95 -14.05 -4.98
N GLU A 51 6.30 -13.13 -5.69
CA GLU A 51 5.44 -12.12 -5.07
C GLU A 51 3.96 -12.58 -5.05
N GLN A 52 3.63 -13.64 -5.81
CA GLN A 52 2.25 -14.05 -6.06
C GLN A 52 1.62 -14.83 -4.90
N ASP A 53 2.40 -15.33 -3.95
CA ASP A 53 1.93 -16.01 -2.74
C ASP A 53 2.17 -15.19 -1.46
N ASN A 54 2.77 -13.99 -1.58
CA ASN A 54 2.96 -13.09 -0.45
C ASN A 54 1.65 -12.60 0.14
N THR A 55 1.56 -12.60 1.47
CA THR A 55 0.40 -12.07 2.19
C THR A 55 0.80 -11.11 3.31
N LEU A 56 -0.07 -10.15 3.60
CA LEU A 56 0.05 -9.20 4.69
C LEU A 56 -1.16 -9.36 5.61
N SER A 57 -0.94 -9.80 6.84
CA SER A 57 -1.97 -9.89 7.87
C SER A 57 -1.83 -8.72 8.84
N ILE A 58 -2.87 -7.89 8.96
CA ILE A 58 -2.92 -6.74 9.86
C ILE A 58 -3.98 -7.00 10.92
N GLN A 59 -3.57 -7.03 12.19
CA GLN A 59 -4.44 -7.40 13.30
C GLN A 59 -4.95 -6.14 14.03
N GLY A 60 -6.16 -6.23 14.58
CA GLY A 60 -6.79 -5.11 15.29
C GLY A 60 -6.10 -4.74 16.61
N ASP A 61 -5.31 -5.64 17.17
CA ASP A 61 -4.51 -5.43 18.38
C ASP A 61 -3.20 -4.66 18.13
N GLY A 62 -2.88 -4.36 16.86
CA GLY A 62 -1.65 -3.67 16.48
C GLY A 62 -0.52 -4.58 16.01
N ALA A 63 -0.72 -5.89 15.90
CA ALA A 63 0.26 -6.81 15.31
C ALA A 63 0.14 -6.91 13.79
N TYR A 64 1.23 -7.23 13.09
CA TYR A 64 1.20 -7.60 11.68
C TYR A 64 2.12 -8.79 11.37
N VAL A 65 1.85 -9.45 10.24
CA VAL A 65 2.70 -10.49 9.64
C VAL A 65 2.76 -10.24 8.13
N ALA A 66 3.95 -9.98 7.59
CA ALA A 66 4.23 -10.08 6.17
C ALA A 66 4.87 -11.45 5.89
N ASP A 67 4.10 -12.30 5.21
CA ASP A 67 4.47 -13.67 4.85
C ASP A 67 4.99 -13.66 3.41
N ASN A 68 6.24 -14.10 3.22
CA ASN A 68 6.89 -14.19 1.90
C ASN A 68 6.50 -15.47 1.15
N GLY A 69 5.49 -16.20 1.63
CA GLY A 69 4.97 -17.36 0.95
C GLY A 69 5.95 -18.54 0.93
N VAL A 70 5.69 -19.46 0.02
CA VAL A 70 6.52 -20.65 -0.22
C VAL A 70 7.62 -20.34 -1.23
N THR A 71 7.33 -19.46 -2.20
CA THR A 71 8.25 -19.10 -3.27
C THR A 71 8.95 -17.80 -2.92
N GLN A 72 10.14 -17.87 -2.33
CA GLN A 72 10.88 -16.67 -1.94
C GLN A 72 11.56 -15.99 -3.14
N CYS A 73 11.70 -14.66 -3.11
CA CYS A 73 12.42 -13.91 -4.14
C CYS A 73 13.93 -13.96 -3.93
N GLU A 74 14.37 -14.09 -2.68
CA GLU A 74 15.76 -14.28 -2.29
C GLU A 74 15.84 -15.34 -1.19
N ASP A 75 16.87 -16.19 -1.21
CA ASP A 75 17.01 -17.31 -0.25
C ASP A 75 17.13 -16.87 1.22
N THR A 76 17.45 -15.59 1.45
CA THR A 76 17.58 -15.00 2.78
C THR A 76 16.31 -14.30 3.26
N GLU A 77 15.26 -14.25 2.44
CA GLU A 77 13.99 -13.65 2.86
C GLU A 77 13.40 -14.43 4.04
N THR A 78 12.95 -13.68 5.05
CA THR A 78 12.24 -14.24 6.20
C THR A 78 10.97 -13.46 6.42
N ASN A 79 9.95 -14.13 6.94
CA ASN A 79 8.68 -13.48 7.27
C ASN A 79 8.93 -12.36 8.27
N ASP A 80 8.33 -11.21 8.01
CA ASP A 80 8.48 -10.04 8.85
C ASP A 80 7.27 -9.93 9.78
N VAL A 81 7.53 -9.90 11.08
CA VAL A 81 6.50 -9.89 12.12
C VAL A 81 6.78 -8.73 13.06
N GLY A 82 5.75 -8.02 13.47
CA GLY A 82 5.94 -6.88 14.35
C GLY A 82 4.67 -6.13 14.66
N THR A 83 4.81 -4.83 14.88
CA THR A 83 3.69 -3.94 15.19
C THR A 83 3.43 -2.98 14.05
N TRP A 84 2.19 -2.51 13.96
CA TRP A 84 1.80 -1.49 12.98
C TRP A 84 1.06 -0.33 13.66
N SER A 85 1.13 0.84 13.04
CA SER A 85 0.37 2.02 13.40
C SER A 85 -0.13 2.76 12.16
N LEU A 86 -1.18 3.55 12.37
CA LEU A 86 -1.74 4.47 11.39
C LEU A 86 -1.59 5.89 11.94
N SER A 87 -1.12 6.81 11.11
CA SER A 87 -1.03 8.23 11.48
C SER A 87 -2.42 8.83 11.75
N ASP A 88 -2.47 9.92 12.52
CA ASP A 88 -3.72 10.59 12.91
C ASP A 88 -4.54 11.14 11.72
N ASN A 89 -3.91 11.29 10.56
CA ASN A 89 -4.56 11.73 9.32
C ASN A 89 -4.95 10.58 8.39
N ASP A 90 -4.80 9.33 8.83
CA ASP A 90 -5.08 8.10 8.09
C ASP A 90 -4.34 7.98 6.74
N ARG A 91 -3.14 8.57 6.63
CA ARG A 91 -2.36 8.58 5.37
C ARG A 91 -1.07 7.80 5.42
N GLU A 92 -0.57 7.46 6.59
CA GLU A 92 0.73 6.80 6.74
C GLU A 92 0.58 5.55 7.60
N LEU A 93 1.01 4.42 7.03
CA LEU A 93 1.12 3.17 7.76
C LEU A 93 2.58 2.97 8.14
N THR A 94 2.83 2.77 9.42
CA THR A 94 4.17 2.44 9.91
C THR A 94 4.18 0.99 10.39
N PHE A 95 5.13 0.21 9.88
CA PHE A 95 5.38 -1.17 10.28
C PHE A 95 6.73 -1.23 10.97
N THR A 96 6.76 -1.67 12.23
CA THR A 96 7.99 -1.89 13.00
C THR A 96 8.21 -3.39 13.13
N GLY A 97 9.05 -3.93 12.25
CA GLY A 97 9.32 -5.34 12.09
C GLY A 97 10.63 -5.81 12.70
N ASN A 98 11.10 -6.97 12.24
CA ASN A 98 12.25 -7.69 12.79
C ASN A 98 13.56 -6.88 12.73
N GLU A 99 13.79 -6.17 11.63
CA GLU A 99 15.09 -5.50 11.39
C GLU A 99 14.96 -4.01 11.09
N THR A 100 13.76 -3.53 10.72
CA THR A 100 13.59 -2.14 10.31
C THR A 100 12.17 -1.63 10.51
N THR A 101 12.04 -0.32 10.64
CA THR A 101 10.75 0.37 10.60
C THR A 101 10.53 0.92 9.19
N LYS A 102 9.38 0.60 8.60
CA LYS A 102 8.97 1.08 7.27
C LYS A 102 7.72 1.93 7.41
N THR A 103 7.76 3.14 6.85
CA THR A 103 6.59 3.99 6.71
C THR A 103 6.18 4.03 5.24
N ILE A 104 4.92 3.69 4.96
CA ILE A 104 4.35 3.67 3.61
C ILE A 104 3.11 4.57 3.55
N GLN A 105 2.84 5.12 2.36
CA GLN A 105 1.71 6.02 2.16
C GLN A 105 0.45 5.23 1.80
N LEU A 106 -0.62 5.40 2.57
CA LEU A 106 -1.94 4.86 2.26
C LEU A 106 -2.59 5.73 1.19
N LYS A 107 -2.85 5.15 0.02
CA LYS A 107 -3.49 5.84 -1.12
C LYS A 107 -4.98 5.56 -1.21
N GLY A 108 -5.40 4.40 -0.74
CA GLY A 108 -6.81 4.00 -0.72
C GLY A 108 -7.02 2.72 0.07
N ILE A 109 -8.20 2.62 0.68
CA ILE A 109 -8.63 1.44 1.42
C ILE A 109 -10.13 1.24 1.22
N SER A 110 -10.55 0.00 1.04
CA SER A 110 -11.93 -0.44 1.03
C SER A 110 -12.04 -1.80 1.71
N LYS A 111 -13.25 -2.36 1.81
CA LYS A 111 -13.45 -3.70 2.40
C LYS A 111 -12.72 -4.82 1.64
N THR A 112 -12.34 -4.58 0.38
CA THR A 112 -11.75 -5.61 -0.50
C THR A 112 -10.40 -5.23 -1.07
N GLU A 113 -10.01 -3.95 -1.01
CA GLU A 113 -8.79 -3.45 -1.65
C GLU A 113 -8.01 -2.52 -0.72
N LEU A 114 -6.69 -2.72 -0.66
CA LEU A 114 -5.72 -1.87 0.03
C LEU A 114 -4.70 -1.39 -1.00
N MET A 115 -4.53 -0.07 -1.12
CA MET A 115 -3.60 0.56 -2.05
C MET A 115 -2.58 1.39 -1.28
N VAL A 116 -1.31 1.04 -1.41
CA VAL A 116 -0.20 1.71 -0.73
C VAL A 116 0.88 2.12 -1.73
N GLU A 117 1.59 3.18 -1.42
CA GLU A 117 2.74 3.67 -2.18
C GLU A 117 4.00 3.57 -1.34
N THR A 118 5.07 3.11 -1.98
CA THR A 118 6.41 2.99 -1.41
C THR A 118 7.45 3.52 -2.39
N SER A 119 8.59 3.93 -1.84
CA SER A 119 9.74 4.42 -2.60
C SER A 119 10.86 3.41 -2.52
N VAL A 120 11.27 2.84 -3.65
CA VAL A 120 12.31 1.82 -3.73
C VAL A 120 13.52 2.38 -4.47
N ALA A 121 14.71 2.27 -3.88
CA ALA A 121 15.95 2.61 -4.56
C ALA A 121 16.38 1.43 -5.46
N LYS A 122 16.46 1.66 -6.77
CA LYS A 122 16.88 0.67 -7.76
C LYS A 122 17.77 1.33 -8.79
N ASP A 123 18.95 0.76 -9.02
CA ASP A 123 19.98 1.27 -9.94
C ASP A 123 20.40 2.73 -9.66
N GLY A 124 20.49 3.09 -8.38
CA GLY A 124 20.85 4.46 -7.94
C GLY A 124 19.75 5.50 -8.15
N LYS A 125 18.53 5.09 -8.49
CA LYS A 125 17.35 5.96 -8.63
C LYS A 125 16.26 5.53 -7.67
N THR A 126 15.54 6.50 -7.12
CA THR A 126 14.29 6.24 -6.38
C THR A 126 13.17 6.04 -7.37
N GLN A 127 12.43 4.94 -7.24
CA GLN A 127 11.25 4.62 -8.01
C GLN A 127 10.03 4.58 -7.08
N THR A 128 8.92 5.11 -7.56
CA THR A 128 7.63 5.03 -6.87
C THR A 128 6.92 3.75 -7.29
N GLU A 129 6.62 2.89 -6.32
CA GLU A 129 5.83 1.69 -6.51
C GLU A 129 4.47 1.82 -5.80
N ILE A 130 3.40 1.50 -6.51
CA ILE A 130 2.05 1.38 -5.94
C ILE A 130 1.70 -0.10 -5.88
N HIS A 131 1.44 -0.60 -4.68
CA HIS A 131 1.00 -1.97 -4.44
C HIS A 131 -0.50 -1.98 -4.16
N ILE A 132 -1.20 -2.87 -4.83
CA ILE A 132 -2.63 -3.11 -4.66
C ILE A 132 -2.80 -4.51 -4.12
N TYR A 133 -3.38 -4.60 -2.94
CA TYR A 133 -3.69 -5.85 -2.27
C TYR A 133 -5.18 -6.10 -2.26
N THR A 134 -5.57 -7.36 -2.39
CA THR A 134 -6.96 -7.81 -2.26
C THR A 134 -7.14 -8.54 -0.94
N LYS A 135 -8.23 -8.25 -0.24
CA LYS A 135 -8.56 -8.93 1.01
C LYS A 135 -8.93 -10.38 0.74
N ILE A 136 -8.35 -11.31 1.50
CA ILE A 136 -8.60 -12.75 1.39
C ILE A 136 -9.22 -13.34 2.64
N GLN A 137 -9.11 -12.68 3.80
CA GLN A 137 -9.76 -13.03 5.07
C GLN A 137 -10.05 -11.77 5.89
#